data_AF-A0A9X8N921-F1
#
_entry.id   AF-A0A9X8N921-F1
#
_cell.length_a   1.000
_cell.length_b   1.000
_cell.length_c   1.000
_cell.angle_alpha   90.00
_cell.angle_beta   90.00
_cell.angle_gamma   90.00
#
_symmetry.space_group_name_H-M   'P 1'
#
loop_
_entity.id
_entity.type
_entity.pdbx_description
1 polymer ?
#
loop_
_entity_poly.entity_id
_entity_poly.type
_entity_poly.pdbx_seq_one_letter_code
_entity_poly.pdbx_strand_id
1 'polypeptide(L)'
;MGDDVVTTLAVSGADNTGETKQLGILARRLGPAAVATGPLDAHDARWAGIKQSDMGTWWFQSGAVQEVADVLAASYLQRSRHSVGGAGPRLMDRGIPMLEASVAATAAVREHLTPEQAAERARELLRPYAQDLKTAEAGEYGIVLLHHEDPAIGTARALSHETSVTPTYADYQRHLHHQIHRLVEEGRFEEVIVVDGRPVVAVQDDLRRRLHVRTALVPAGCLPGVRVVALGGMSESGKSTAGEYLRTRHRHARLKIGYLIEEAAHRAGVDDPYALAPVARAELIVDGLDRYAAAHHFLDHITLEFLHEFDATAELRRMLGDQLAIAYIETAAELRARRGTAGPDDVVLRDEVKAARGAAQIVTIADTVVDNNGSRLALERQLDRITLDAAWPTVAPATTRVNALGLPVPLEAFLTALLHRTTSGPEPLIDLLAVTGSGARGKYQHGWSDLDVFVIAEPDRTTALRQPLTEVQSELGEVKLGLTVLSQAECRAGAVTSRLLHVLTLLGAGSLLPLWARPGLTIPAPPLADDIAASLEAGVTSAIEIRRQILKGVPDLRALFKPALYADRIRPGGRVDLWYLKDDLTVTDTHR
;
A
#
# COMPACT_ATOMS: atom_id res chain seq x y z
N MET A 1 -14.19 27.79 -24.15
CA MET A 1 -14.17 26.31 -24.17
C MET A 1 -15.62 25.90 -24.01
N GLY A 2 -16.21 25.28 -25.03
CA GLY A 2 -17.59 24.77 -24.90
C GLY A 2 -17.58 23.59 -23.95
N ASP A 3 -18.45 23.63 -22.94
CA ASP A 3 -18.70 22.52 -22.02
C ASP A 3 -19.35 21.37 -22.81
N ASP A 4 -18.54 20.50 -23.44
CA ASP A 4 -18.99 19.15 -23.79
C ASP A 4 -19.11 18.36 -22.48
N VAL A 5 -20.19 18.60 -21.75
CA VAL A 5 -20.55 17.79 -20.59
C VAL A 5 -20.81 16.39 -21.10
N VAL A 6 -19.94 15.44 -20.72
CA VAL A 6 -20.19 14.02 -21.00
C VAL A 6 -21.53 13.63 -20.39
N THR A 7 -22.53 13.43 -21.25
CA THR A 7 -23.88 13.03 -20.87
C THR A 7 -23.98 11.53 -20.59
N THR A 8 -23.19 10.72 -21.28
CA THR A 8 -23.16 9.26 -21.10
C THR A 8 -21.73 8.75 -21.09
N LEU A 9 -21.34 8.10 -20.00
CA LEU A 9 -20.09 7.38 -19.83
C LEU A 9 -20.37 5.88 -19.97
N ALA A 10 -19.77 5.26 -20.97
CA ALA A 10 -19.83 3.82 -21.16
C ALA A 10 -18.49 3.18 -20.82
N VAL A 11 -18.48 2.27 -19.84
CA VAL A 11 -17.28 1.47 -19.50
C VAL A 11 -17.50 0.06 -20.05
N SER A 12 -16.59 -0.35 -20.93
CA SER A 12 -16.64 -1.57 -21.71
C SER A 12 -15.49 -2.50 -21.33
N GLY A 13 -15.64 -3.79 -21.59
CA GLY A 13 -14.59 -4.76 -21.33
C GLY A 13 -15.07 -6.18 -21.63
N ALA A 14 -14.11 -7.11 -21.64
CA ALA A 14 -14.43 -8.52 -21.57
C ALA A 14 -14.81 -8.90 -20.14
N ASP A 15 -15.38 -10.09 -19.96
CA ASP A 15 -15.77 -10.54 -18.64
C ASP A 15 -14.58 -10.57 -17.67
N ASN A 16 -14.89 -10.30 -16.40
CA ASN A 16 -13.93 -10.18 -15.30
C ASN A 16 -12.90 -9.03 -15.44
N THR A 17 -13.04 -8.08 -16.37
CA THR A 17 -12.15 -6.89 -16.42
C THR A 17 -12.45 -5.83 -15.35
N GLY A 18 -13.65 -5.84 -14.77
CA GLY A 18 -13.99 -5.06 -13.58
C GLY A 18 -14.85 -3.82 -13.83
N GLU A 19 -15.54 -3.75 -14.96
CA GLU A 19 -16.40 -2.65 -15.42
C GLU A 19 -17.43 -2.25 -14.36
N THR A 20 -18.23 -3.21 -13.92
CA THR A 20 -19.25 -3.02 -12.87
C THR A 20 -18.65 -2.46 -11.59
N LYS A 21 -17.44 -2.87 -11.23
CA LYS A 21 -16.72 -2.39 -10.04
C LYS A 21 -16.33 -0.92 -10.18
N GLN A 22 -15.74 -0.55 -11.32
CA GLN A 22 -15.33 0.84 -11.57
C GLN A 22 -16.54 1.78 -11.59
N LEU A 23 -17.63 1.36 -12.26
CA LEU A 23 -18.88 2.09 -12.28
C LEU A 23 -19.53 2.18 -10.91
N GLY A 24 -19.49 1.11 -10.11
CA GLY A 24 -19.99 1.10 -8.72
C GLY A 24 -19.28 2.15 -7.86
N ILE A 25 -17.94 2.15 -7.84
CA ILE A 25 -17.14 3.14 -7.09
C ILE A 25 -17.41 4.56 -7.60
N LEU A 26 -17.51 4.76 -8.92
CA LEU A 26 -17.81 6.07 -9.48
C LEU A 26 -19.21 6.56 -9.10
N ALA A 27 -20.21 5.67 -9.14
CA ALA A 27 -21.58 5.97 -8.75
C ALA A 27 -21.66 6.37 -7.26
N ARG A 28 -20.97 5.67 -6.36
CA ARG A 28 -20.88 6.06 -4.93
C ARG A 28 -20.25 7.43 -4.77
N ARG A 29 -19.22 7.73 -5.56
CA ARG A 29 -18.54 9.02 -5.50
C ARG A 29 -19.43 10.18 -5.95
N LEU A 30 -20.18 9.98 -7.02
CA LEU A 30 -21.06 11.00 -7.59
C LEU A 30 -22.40 11.11 -6.84
N GLY A 31 -22.83 10.04 -6.16
CA GLY A 31 -24.08 10.00 -5.41
C GLY A 31 -25.28 10.31 -6.32
N PRO A 32 -26.25 11.12 -5.86
CA PRO A 32 -27.44 11.49 -6.64
C PRO A 32 -27.15 12.23 -7.96
N ALA A 33 -25.92 12.70 -8.17
CA ALA A 33 -25.55 13.36 -9.43
C ALA A 33 -25.33 12.35 -10.58
N ALA A 34 -25.05 11.07 -10.29
CA ALA A 34 -24.91 10.06 -11.33
C ALA A 34 -26.20 9.26 -11.52
N VAL A 35 -26.42 8.79 -12.75
CA VAL A 35 -27.55 7.92 -13.06
C VAL A 35 -27.07 6.61 -13.67
N ALA A 36 -27.26 5.51 -12.96
CA ALA A 36 -26.99 4.18 -13.49
C ALA A 36 -28.11 3.76 -14.46
N THR A 37 -27.74 3.26 -15.65
CA THR A 37 -28.73 2.82 -16.65
C THR A 37 -29.28 1.41 -16.40
N GLY A 38 -28.77 0.72 -15.37
CA GLY A 38 -29.14 -0.66 -15.06
C GLY A 38 -28.56 -1.71 -16.02
N PRO A 39 -28.81 -3.00 -15.74
CA PRO A 39 -28.34 -4.11 -16.57
C PRO A 39 -29.04 -4.13 -17.93
N LEU A 40 -28.36 -4.68 -18.94
CA LEU A 40 -28.87 -4.72 -20.32
C LEU A 40 -30.21 -5.48 -20.44
N ASP A 41 -30.37 -6.52 -19.63
CA ASP A 41 -31.53 -7.41 -19.64
C ASP A 41 -32.83 -6.79 -19.08
N ALA A 42 -32.76 -5.57 -18.56
CA ALA A 42 -33.93 -4.79 -18.15
C ALA A 42 -34.59 -4.04 -19.33
N HIS A 43 -33.94 -3.99 -20.49
CA HIS A 43 -34.31 -3.11 -21.61
C HIS A 43 -34.89 -3.84 -22.82
N ASP A 44 -35.23 -5.13 -22.71
CA ASP A 44 -36.01 -5.85 -23.73
C ASP A 44 -36.88 -6.91 -23.08
N ALA A 45 -38.18 -6.95 -23.42
CA ALA A 45 -39.15 -7.86 -22.81
C ALA A 45 -38.84 -9.35 -23.10
N ARG A 46 -38.11 -9.65 -24.17
CA ARG A 46 -37.73 -11.03 -24.55
C ARG A 46 -36.79 -11.68 -23.52
N TRP A 47 -36.03 -10.88 -22.76
CA TRP A 47 -35.16 -11.40 -21.70
C TRP A 47 -35.90 -12.22 -20.64
N ALA A 48 -37.15 -11.87 -20.34
CA ALA A 48 -37.95 -12.61 -19.36
C ALA A 48 -38.17 -14.08 -19.77
N GLY A 49 -38.40 -14.33 -21.07
CA GLY A 49 -38.52 -15.68 -21.61
C GLY A 49 -37.17 -16.41 -21.64
N ILE A 50 -36.13 -15.73 -22.12
CA ILE A 50 -34.77 -16.28 -22.25
C ILE A 50 -34.23 -16.75 -20.89
N LYS A 51 -34.43 -15.97 -19.83
CA LYS A 51 -34.00 -16.31 -18.46
C LYS A 51 -34.68 -17.56 -17.91
N GLN A 52 -35.91 -17.85 -18.34
CA GLN A 52 -36.64 -19.05 -17.92
C GLN A 52 -36.12 -20.32 -18.62
N SER A 53 -35.55 -20.20 -19.81
CA SER A 53 -35.13 -21.32 -20.68
C SER A 53 -33.62 -21.60 -20.68
N ASP A 54 -32.90 -21.17 -19.64
CA ASP A 54 -31.43 -21.16 -19.54
C ASP A 54 -30.76 -20.23 -20.58
N MET A 55 -30.30 -19.07 -20.10
CA MET A 55 -29.65 -18.04 -20.90
C MET A 55 -28.37 -18.54 -21.58
N GLY A 56 -27.57 -19.37 -20.92
CA GLY A 56 -26.31 -19.88 -21.50
C GLY A 56 -26.57 -20.81 -22.68
N THR A 57 -27.55 -21.70 -22.52
CA THR A 57 -28.00 -22.58 -23.60
C THR A 57 -28.61 -21.79 -24.76
N TRP A 58 -29.46 -20.80 -24.50
CA TRP A 58 -30.00 -19.91 -25.54
C TRP A 58 -28.89 -19.17 -26.31
N TRP A 59 -27.95 -18.58 -25.58
CA TRP A 59 -26.90 -17.75 -26.17
C TRP A 59 -25.98 -18.55 -27.10
N PHE A 60 -25.51 -19.71 -26.62
CA PHE A 60 -24.47 -20.47 -27.32
C PHE A 60 -25.00 -21.60 -28.22
N GLN A 61 -26.24 -22.06 -28.01
CA GLN A 61 -26.73 -23.27 -28.66
C GLN A 61 -28.07 -23.06 -29.38
N SER A 62 -29.13 -22.68 -28.65
CA SER A 62 -30.51 -22.86 -29.13
C SER A 62 -31.17 -21.64 -29.79
N GLY A 63 -30.88 -20.40 -29.39
CA GLY A 63 -31.49 -19.20 -30.02
C GLY A 63 -30.97 -18.99 -31.44
N ALA A 64 -31.66 -18.36 -32.38
CA ALA A 64 -31.04 -18.10 -33.70
C ALA A 64 -29.95 -17.01 -33.58
N VAL A 65 -28.85 -17.07 -34.35
CA VAL A 65 -27.78 -16.02 -34.26
C VAL A 65 -28.35 -14.62 -34.58
N GLN A 66 -29.25 -14.51 -35.55
CA GLN A 66 -29.99 -13.28 -35.85
C GLN A 66 -30.85 -12.83 -34.68
N GLU A 67 -31.54 -13.75 -34.01
CA GLU A 67 -32.38 -13.44 -32.85
C GLU A 67 -31.53 -12.88 -31.69
N VAL A 68 -30.37 -13.48 -31.42
CA VAL A 68 -29.43 -12.98 -30.40
C VAL A 68 -28.99 -11.55 -30.75
N ALA A 69 -28.60 -11.30 -32.01
CA ALA A 69 -28.22 -9.96 -32.46
C ALA A 69 -29.37 -8.95 -32.32
N ASP A 70 -30.60 -9.34 -32.67
CA ASP A 70 -31.79 -8.50 -32.57
C ASP A 70 -32.18 -8.18 -31.12
N VAL A 71 -32.06 -9.15 -30.20
CA VAL A 71 -32.32 -8.94 -28.77
C VAL A 71 -31.28 -7.98 -28.20
N LEU A 72 -30.00 -8.18 -28.51
CA LEU A 72 -28.94 -7.31 -28.02
C LEU A 72 -29.06 -5.90 -28.60
N ALA A 73 -29.21 -5.74 -29.92
CA ALA A 73 -29.34 -4.44 -30.55
C ALA A 73 -30.53 -3.63 -29.99
N ALA A 74 -31.70 -4.27 -29.85
CA ALA A 74 -32.87 -3.63 -29.24
C ALA A 74 -32.59 -3.21 -27.79
N SER A 75 -31.96 -4.07 -26.98
CA SER A 75 -31.61 -3.77 -25.59
C SER A 75 -30.65 -2.58 -25.47
N TYR A 76 -29.59 -2.53 -26.29
CA TYR A 76 -28.63 -1.43 -26.29
C TYR A 76 -29.28 -0.11 -26.71
N LEU A 77 -30.09 -0.13 -27.77
CA LEU A 77 -30.79 1.06 -28.27
C LEU A 77 -31.87 1.55 -27.32
N GLN A 78 -32.61 0.65 -26.68
CA GLN A 78 -33.59 1.03 -25.67
C GLN A 78 -32.90 1.63 -24.45
N ARG A 79 -31.79 1.04 -23.99
CA ARG A 79 -31.01 1.57 -22.88
C ARG A 79 -30.41 2.95 -23.20
N SER A 80 -29.88 3.16 -24.41
CA SER A 80 -29.35 4.48 -24.81
C SER A 80 -30.43 5.55 -24.85
N ARG A 81 -31.63 5.20 -25.33
CA ARG A 81 -32.82 6.09 -25.36
C ARG A 81 -33.49 6.27 -24.00
N HIS A 82 -33.23 5.40 -23.03
CA HIS A 82 -33.86 5.45 -21.72
C HIS A 82 -33.46 6.73 -20.98
N SER A 83 -34.34 7.73 -21.02
CA SER A 83 -34.18 8.96 -20.27
C SER A 83 -34.45 8.66 -18.80
N VAL A 84 -33.43 8.87 -17.99
CA VAL A 84 -33.56 8.82 -16.54
C VAL A 84 -33.38 10.26 -16.06
N GLY A 85 -34.34 10.76 -15.30
CA GLY A 85 -34.28 12.14 -14.80
C GLY A 85 -32.99 12.39 -14.02
N GLY A 86 -32.31 13.50 -14.30
CA GLY A 86 -31.04 13.87 -13.65
C GLY A 86 -30.19 14.77 -14.54
N ALA A 87 -29.39 15.65 -13.94
CA ALA A 87 -28.53 16.60 -14.65
C ALA A 87 -27.06 16.16 -14.78
N GLY A 88 -26.69 15.01 -14.23
CA GLY A 88 -25.30 14.52 -14.28
C GLY A 88 -25.11 13.27 -15.16
N PRO A 89 -23.90 12.69 -15.15
CA PRO A 89 -23.49 11.71 -16.15
C PRO A 89 -24.26 10.39 -15.98
N ARG A 90 -24.69 9.83 -17.11
CA ARG A 90 -25.25 8.49 -17.17
C ARG A 90 -24.11 7.47 -17.17
N LEU A 91 -24.15 6.52 -16.26
CA LEU A 91 -23.16 5.47 -16.11
C LEU A 91 -23.70 4.18 -16.73
N MET A 92 -23.02 3.69 -17.76
CA MET A 92 -23.45 2.53 -18.53
C MET A 92 -22.37 1.44 -18.57
N ASP A 93 -22.78 0.22 -18.20
CA ASP A 93 -21.96 -0.99 -18.39
C ASP A 93 -22.08 -1.46 -19.84
N ARG A 94 -20.95 -1.57 -20.54
CA ARG A 94 -20.77 -1.93 -21.97
C ARG A 94 -21.38 -0.90 -22.94
N GLY A 95 -20.54 -0.21 -23.70
CA GLY A 95 -20.93 0.78 -24.73
C GLY A 95 -21.39 0.15 -26.05
N ILE A 96 -21.89 0.95 -26.99
CA ILE A 96 -22.31 0.46 -28.32
C ILE A 96 -21.24 -0.38 -29.04
N PRO A 97 -19.93 -0.06 -29.01
CA PRO A 97 -18.92 -0.92 -29.64
C PRO A 97 -18.88 -2.36 -29.08
N MET A 98 -19.24 -2.56 -27.80
CA MET A 98 -19.29 -3.90 -27.22
C MET A 98 -20.40 -4.77 -27.80
N LEU A 99 -21.49 -4.18 -28.30
CA LEU A 99 -22.53 -4.92 -29.02
C LEU A 99 -21.93 -5.64 -30.24
N GLU A 100 -21.16 -4.91 -31.05
CA GLU A 100 -20.50 -5.49 -32.23
C GLU A 100 -19.54 -6.61 -31.83
N ALA A 101 -18.73 -6.38 -30.78
CA ALA A 101 -17.79 -7.38 -30.27
C ALA A 101 -18.51 -8.66 -29.78
N SER A 102 -19.57 -8.53 -29.00
CA SER A 102 -20.34 -9.66 -28.48
C SER A 102 -21.07 -10.42 -29.58
N VAL A 103 -21.66 -9.73 -30.56
CA VAL A 103 -22.32 -10.37 -31.70
C VAL A 103 -21.31 -11.11 -32.57
N ALA A 104 -20.15 -10.50 -32.85
CA ALA A 104 -19.07 -11.13 -33.60
C ALA A 104 -18.54 -12.37 -32.86
N ALA A 105 -18.25 -12.27 -31.56
CA ALA A 105 -17.78 -13.41 -30.77
C ALA A 105 -18.81 -14.56 -30.74
N THR A 106 -20.09 -14.22 -30.65
CA THR A 106 -21.18 -15.20 -30.71
C THR A 106 -21.26 -15.88 -32.07
N ALA A 107 -21.23 -15.11 -33.17
CA ALA A 107 -21.24 -15.64 -34.52
C ALA A 107 -20.02 -16.52 -34.80
N ALA A 108 -18.83 -16.12 -34.32
CA ALA A 108 -17.60 -16.90 -34.46
C ALA A 108 -17.73 -18.31 -33.89
N VAL A 109 -18.25 -18.41 -32.66
CA VAL A 109 -18.44 -19.71 -31.98
C VAL A 109 -19.53 -20.54 -32.65
N ARG A 110 -20.65 -19.92 -33.05
CA ARG A 110 -21.84 -20.64 -33.51
C ARG A 110 -21.83 -21.01 -34.98
N GLU A 111 -21.12 -20.23 -35.79
CA GLU A 111 -21.01 -20.43 -37.24
C GLU A 111 -19.57 -20.87 -37.63
N HIS A 112 -18.68 -21.10 -36.65
CA HIS A 112 -17.28 -21.53 -36.84
C HIS A 112 -16.46 -20.61 -37.75
N LEU A 113 -16.56 -19.30 -37.51
CA LEU A 113 -15.95 -18.27 -38.35
C LEU A 113 -14.58 -17.83 -37.85
N THR A 114 -13.71 -17.38 -38.76
CA THR A 114 -12.49 -16.65 -38.37
C THR A 114 -12.86 -15.30 -37.73
N PRO A 115 -11.95 -14.64 -36.99
CA PRO A 115 -12.23 -13.33 -36.42
C PRO A 115 -12.69 -12.27 -37.44
N GLU A 116 -12.13 -12.26 -38.64
CA GLU A 116 -12.49 -11.31 -39.70
C GLU A 116 -13.88 -11.60 -40.26
N GLN A 117 -14.17 -12.88 -40.54
CA GLN A 117 -15.48 -13.33 -41.01
C GLN A 117 -16.57 -13.06 -39.97
N ALA A 118 -16.26 -13.28 -38.69
CA ALA A 118 -17.17 -12.99 -37.59
C ALA A 118 -17.48 -11.49 -37.45
N ALA A 119 -16.48 -10.62 -37.66
CA ALA A 119 -16.68 -9.17 -37.67
C ALA A 119 -17.58 -8.73 -38.83
N GLU A 120 -17.33 -9.25 -40.04
CA GLU A 120 -18.19 -8.99 -41.20
C GLU A 120 -19.62 -9.45 -40.92
N ARG A 121 -19.77 -10.69 -40.44
CA ARG A 121 -21.05 -11.29 -40.07
C ARG A 121 -21.82 -10.45 -39.06
N ALA A 122 -21.17 -9.96 -38.00
CA ALA A 122 -21.78 -9.08 -37.03
C ALA A 122 -22.31 -7.78 -37.65
N ARG A 123 -21.56 -7.16 -38.57
CA ARG A 123 -22.03 -5.97 -39.30
C ARG A 123 -23.22 -6.27 -40.19
N GLU A 124 -23.30 -7.46 -40.80
CA GLU A 124 -24.47 -7.87 -41.56
C GLU A 124 -25.72 -8.01 -40.67
N LEU A 125 -25.57 -8.71 -39.54
CA LEU A 125 -26.63 -8.94 -38.57
C LEU A 125 -27.16 -7.63 -37.96
N LEU A 126 -26.25 -6.67 -37.72
CA LEU A 126 -26.56 -5.36 -37.14
C LEU A 126 -26.94 -4.29 -38.19
N ARG A 127 -26.85 -4.60 -39.49
CA ARG A 127 -27.18 -3.68 -40.60
C ARG A 127 -28.57 -3.03 -40.46
N PRO A 128 -29.64 -3.73 -40.02
CA PRO A 128 -30.95 -3.12 -39.84
C PRO A 128 -30.97 -1.96 -38.83
N TYR A 129 -30.02 -1.95 -37.88
CA TYR A 129 -29.94 -0.97 -36.78
C TYR A 129 -28.81 0.05 -36.98
N ALA A 130 -28.05 -0.01 -38.09
CA ALA A 130 -26.78 0.70 -38.23
C ALA A 130 -26.87 2.22 -37.99
N GLN A 131 -27.92 2.87 -38.48
CA GLN A 131 -28.11 4.32 -38.30
C GLN A 131 -28.41 4.68 -36.84
N ASP A 132 -29.24 3.88 -36.17
CA ASP A 132 -29.60 4.09 -34.77
C ASP A 132 -28.40 3.82 -33.85
N LEU A 133 -27.64 2.76 -34.12
CA LEU A 133 -26.43 2.42 -33.38
C LEU A 133 -25.36 3.50 -33.53
N LYS A 134 -25.11 3.99 -34.74
CA LYS A 134 -24.17 5.09 -34.99
C LYS A 134 -24.58 6.37 -34.24
N THR A 135 -25.88 6.65 -34.19
CA THR A 135 -26.41 7.81 -33.46
C THR A 135 -26.24 7.65 -31.95
N ALA A 136 -26.51 6.45 -31.42
CA ALA A 136 -26.31 6.14 -30.00
C ALA A 136 -24.82 6.21 -29.61
N GLU A 137 -23.95 5.62 -30.42
CA GLU A 137 -22.50 5.60 -30.19
C GLU A 137 -21.91 7.02 -30.15
N ALA A 138 -22.33 7.90 -31.06
CA ALA A 138 -21.90 9.30 -31.07
C ALA A 138 -22.31 10.09 -29.80
N GLY A 139 -23.27 9.59 -29.02
CA GLY A 139 -23.70 10.16 -27.75
C GLY A 139 -23.00 9.59 -26.52
N GLU A 140 -22.06 8.67 -26.69
CA GLU A 140 -21.34 7.97 -25.62
C GLU A 140 -19.88 8.38 -25.57
N TYR A 141 -19.36 8.65 -24.38
CA TYR A 141 -17.92 8.66 -24.13
C TYR A 141 -17.49 7.26 -23.72
N GLY A 142 -16.97 6.50 -24.69
CA GLY A 142 -16.63 5.09 -24.55
C GLY A 142 -15.22 4.86 -24.01
N ILE A 143 -15.12 4.20 -22.87
CA ILE A 143 -13.85 3.73 -22.28
C ILE A 143 -13.85 2.21 -22.29
N VAL A 144 -12.76 1.60 -22.74
CA VAL A 144 -12.59 0.14 -22.67
C VAL A 144 -11.50 -0.26 -21.69
N LEU A 145 -11.82 -1.25 -20.86
CA LEU A 145 -10.90 -1.93 -19.96
C LEU A 145 -10.38 -3.20 -20.65
N LEU A 146 -9.05 -3.30 -20.77
CA LEU A 146 -8.40 -4.49 -21.32
C LEU A 146 -7.67 -5.23 -20.20
N HIS A 147 -7.79 -6.56 -20.16
CA HIS A 147 -6.97 -7.37 -19.24
C HIS A 147 -5.48 -7.22 -19.53
N HIS A 148 -5.09 -7.14 -20.81
CA HIS A 148 -3.73 -6.99 -21.30
C HIS A 148 -3.76 -6.38 -22.71
N GLU A 149 -2.65 -5.84 -23.20
CA GLU A 149 -2.50 -5.37 -24.59
C GLU A 149 -2.47 -6.51 -25.63
N ASP A 150 -2.30 -7.75 -25.16
CA ASP A 150 -2.31 -8.97 -25.97
C ASP A 150 -3.63 -9.70 -25.70
N PRO A 151 -4.48 -9.92 -26.72
CA PRO A 151 -5.77 -10.58 -26.55
C PRO A 151 -5.66 -12.02 -26.02
N ALA A 152 -4.57 -12.74 -26.31
CA ALA A 152 -4.38 -14.09 -25.82
C ALA A 152 -4.10 -14.11 -24.31
N ILE A 153 -3.24 -13.21 -23.84
CA ILE A 153 -2.98 -13.02 -22.41
C ILE A 153 -4.25 -12.51 -21.71
N GLY A 154 -4.97 -11.58 -22.34
CA GLY A 154 -6.24 -11.08 -21.82
C GLY A 154 -7.28 -12.18 -21.62
N THR A 155 -7.44 -13.05 -22.62
CA THR A 155 -8.33 -14.22 -22.53
C THR A 155 -7.94 -15.14 -21.37
N ALA A 156 -6.65 -15.48 -21.26
CA ALA A 156 -6.18 -16.36 -20.19
C ALA A 156 -6.50 -15.80 -18.80
N ARG A 157 -6.43 -14.48 -18.63
CA ARG A 157 -6.80 -13.80 -17.38
C ARG A 157 -8.29 -13.77 -17.14
N ALA A 158 -9.10 -13.46 -18.14
CA ALA A 158 -10.56 -13.49 -18.00
C ALA A 158 -11.04 -14.87 -17.52
N LEU A 159 -10.47 -15.94 -18.08
CA LEU A 159 -10.83 -17.33 -17.77
C LEU A 159 -10.27 -17.82 -16.42
N SER A 160 -9.15 -17.28 -15.92
CA SER A 160 -8.56 -17.73 -14.64
C SER A 160 -9.41 -17.36 -13.42
N HIS A 161 -10.36 -16.43 -13.59
CA HIS A 161 -11.29 -16.02 -12.56
C HIS A 161 -12.58 -16.86 -12.50
N GLU A 162 -12.77 -17.77 -13.47
CA GLU A 162 -13.94 -18.65 -13.51
C GLU A 162 -13.71 -19.93 -12.68
N THR A 163 -14.74 -20.35 -11.95
CA THR A 163 -14.66 -21.61 -11.18
C THR A 163 -14.69 -22.85 -12.09
N SER A 164 -15.38 -22.74 -13.22
CA SER A 164 -15.45 -23.79 -14.24
C SER A 164 -15.60 -23.16 -15.63
N VAL A 165 -14.80 -23.62 -16.58
CA VAL A 165 -14.79 -23.10 -17.95
C VAL A 165 -15.18 -24.20 -18.93
N THR A 166 -16.24 -23.98 -19.70
CA THR A 166 -16.59 -24.86 -20.83
C THR A 166 -15.75 -24.51 -22.06
N PRO A 167 -15.46 -25.46 -22.98
CA PRO A 167 -14.74 -25.17 -24.21
C PRO A 167 -15.41 -24.06 -25.03
N THR A 168 -16.74 -24.08 -25.13
CA THR A 168 -17.52 -23.07 -25.85
C THR A 168 -17.37 -21.68 -25.27
N TYR A 169 -17.37 -21.54 -23.94
CA TYR A 169 -17.17 -20.25 -23.28
C TYR A 169 -15.72 -19.75 -23.43
N ALA A 170 -14.73 -20.65 -23.35
CA ALA A 170 -13.34 -20.30 -23.62
C ALA A 170 -13.15 -19.78 -25.05
N ASP A 171 -13.75 -20.45 -26.03
CA ASP A 171 -13.72 -20.06 -27.44
C ASP A 171 -14.39 -18.68 -27.64
N TYR A 172 -15.55 -18.46 -27.00
CA TYR A 172 -16.22 -17.16 -26.99
C TYR A 172 -15.31 -16.06 -26.42
N GLN A 173 -14.69 -16.28 -25.26
CA GLN A 173 -13.80 -15.28 -24.65
C GLN A 173 -12.60 -14.96 -25.54
N ARG A 174 -12.03 -15.95 -26.25
CA ARG A 174 -10.93 -15.70 -27.20
C ARG A 174 -11.38 -14.80 -28.35
N HIS A 175 -12.53 -15.11 -28.94
CA HIS A 175 -13.07 -14.28 -30.01
C HIS A 175 -13.46 -12.89 -29.50
N LEU A 176 -14.07 -12.78 -28.31
CA LEU A 176 -14.44 -11.51 -27.71
C LEU A 176 -13.22 -10.60 -27.52
N HIS A 177 -12.13 -11.11 -26.95
CA HIS A 177 -10.89 -10.34 -26.80
C HIS A 177 -10.33 -9.90 -28.16
N HIS A 178 -10.29 -10.79 -29.15
CA HIS A 178 -9.84 -10.42 -30.49
C HIS A 178 -10.70 -9.30 -31.10
N GLN A 179 -12.02 -9.35 -30.92
CA GLN A 179 -12.93 -8.33 -31.45
C GLN A 179 -12.80 -7.00 -30.71
N ILE A 180 -12.62 -7.01 -29.39
CA ILE A 180 -12.37 -5.79 -28.62
C ILE A 180 -11.08 -5.12 -29.08
N HIS A 181 -9.99 -5.88 -29.25
CA HIS A 181 -8.71 -5.34 -29.72
C HIS A 181 -8.82 -4.76 -31.14
N ARG A 182 -9.53 -5.44 -32.06
CA ARG A 182 -9.84 -4.88 -33.39
C ARG A 182 -10.56 -3.54 -33.27
N LEU A 183 -11.59 -3.44 -32.43
CA LEU A 183 -12.35 -2.19 -32.26
C LEU A 183 -11.51 -1.08 -31.62
N VAL A 184 -10.55 -1.42 -30.76
CA VAL A 184 -9.53 -0.49 -30.26
C VAL A 184 -8.64 0.03 -31.38
N GLU A 185 -8.12 -0.85 -32.25
CA GLU A 185 -7.30 -0.47 -33.40
C GLU A 185 -8.07 0.39 -34.42
N GLU A 186 -9.38 0.14 -34.56
CA GLU A 186 -10.30 0.95 -35.37
C GLU A 186 -10.67 2.29 -34.72
N GLY A 187 -10.22 2.58 -33.50
CA GLY A 187 -10.50 3.83 -32.78
C GLY A 187 -11.96 3.98 -32.36
N ARG A 188 -12.67 2.87 -32.11
CA ARG A 188 -14.08 2.87 -31.70
C ARG A 188 -14.30 3.22 -30.24
N PHE A 189 -13.23 3.34 -29.45
CA PHE A 189 -13.26 3.79 -28.06
C PHE A 189 -12.45 5.08 -27.92
N GLU A 190 -12.95 6.02 -27.12
CA GLU A 190 -12.27 7.28 -26.84
C GLU A 190 -11.03 7.06 -25.96
N GLU A 191 -11.11 6.10 -25.03
CA GLU A 191 -10.02 5.79 -24.12
C GLU A 191 -9.85 4.28 -23.91
N VAL A 192 -8.59 3.87 -23.74
CA VAL A 192 -8.20 2.48 -23.44
C VAL A 192 -7.43 2.44 -22.12
N ILE A 193 -7.90 1.62 -21.19
CA ILE A 193 -7.24 1.38 -19.90
C ILE A 193 -6.86 -0.09 -19.79
N VAL A 194 -5.57 -0.38 -19.70
CA VAL A 194 -5.08 -1.75 -19.52
C VAL A 194 -5.04 -2.06 -18.02
N VAL A 195 -5.90 -2.95 -17.54
CA VAL A 195 -6.00 -3.34 -16.13
C VAL A 195 -4.72 -4.01 -15.65
N ASP A 196 -4.19 -4.98 -16.40
CA ASP A 196 -2.92 -5.66 -16.14
C ASP A 196 -2.68 -6.14 -14.69
N GLY A 197 -3.73 -6.63 -14.03
CA GLY A 197 -3.65 -7.06 -12.62
C GLY A 197 -3.45 -5.92 -11.61
N ARG A 198 -3.52 -4.66 -12.05
CA ARG A 198 -3.47 -3.49 -11.17
C ARG A 198 -4.65 -3.52 -10.17
N PRO A 199 -4.48 -3.04 -8.93
CA PRO A 199 -5.57 -2.91 -7.97
C PRO A 199 -6.72 -2.06 -8.51
N VAL A 200 -7.94 -2.35 -8.06
CA VAL A 200 -9.16 -1.64 -8.51
C VAL A 200 -9.02 -0.14 -8.36
N VAL A 201 -8.46 0.35 -7.24
CA VAL A 201 -8.29 1.78 -7.00
C VAL A 201 -7.30 2.46 -7.95
N ALA A 202 -6.29 1.73 -8.43
CA ALA A 202 -5.34 2.26 -9.41
C ALA A 202 -5.98 2.41 -10.80
N VAL A 203 -6.84 1.45 -11.19
CA VAL A 203 -7.65 1.55 -12.40
C VAL A 203 -8.67 2.68 -12.26
N GLN A 204 -9.30 2.82 -11.10
CA GLN A 204 -10.26 3.89 -10.82
C GLN A 204 -9.61 5.28 -10.88
N ASP A 205 -8.37 5.40 -10.39
CA ASP A 205 -7.58 6.63 -10.46
C ASP A 205 -7.26 7.04 -11.92
N ASP A 206 -6.89 6.08 -12.78
CA ASP A 206 -6.69 6.32 -14.22
C ASP A 206 -8.01 6.71 -14.91
N LEU A 207 -9.09 5.98 -14.64
CA LEU A 207 -10.43 6.29 -15.14
C LEU A 207 -10.84 7.72 -14.77
N ARG A 208 -10.69 8.10 -13.50
CA ARG A 208 -11.04 9.43 -13.00
C ARG A 208 -10.19 10.54 -13.60
N ARG A 209 -8.87 10.35 -13.76
CA ARG A 209 -8.01 11.34 -14.43
C ARG A 209 -8.48 11.66 -15.84
N ARG A 210 -8.83 10.63 -16.61
CA ARG A 210 -9.32 10.78 -17.99
C ARG A 210 -10.70 11.42 -18.06
N LEU A 211 -11.57 11.12 -17.09
CA LEU A 211 -12.91 11.73 -17.03
C LEU A 211 -12.89 13.17 -16.50
N HIS A 212 -11.98 13.49 -15.58
CA HIS A 212 -11.94 14.79 -14.92
C HIS A 212 -11.71 15.95 -15.91
N VAL A 213 -10.92 15.72 -16.97
CA VAL A 213 -10.71 16.73 -18.02
C VAL A 213 -11.96 16.97 -18.88
N ARG A 214 -12.97 16.09 -18.79
CA ARG A 214 -14.23 16.15 -19.54
C ARG A 214 -15.41 16.60 -18.68
N THR A 215 -15.36 16.37 -17.36
CA THR A 215 -16.40 16.81 -16.45
C THR A 215 -15.85 17.09 -15.06
N ALA A 216 -16.12 18.30 -14.55
CA ALA A 216 -15.73 18.70 -13.19
C ALA A 216 -16.49 17.92 -12.10
N LEU A 217 -17.54 17.18 -12.46
CA LEU A 217 -18.29 16.33 -11.53
C LEU A 217 -17.45 15.15 -11.03
N VAL A 218 -16.53 14.65 -11.87
CA VAL A 218 -15.63 13.55 -11.51
C VAL A 218 -14.37 14.15 -10.87
N PRO A 219 -13.98 13.75 -9.65
CA PRO A 219 -12.72 14.20 -9.04
C PRO A 219 -11.51 13.73 -9.83
N ALA A 220 -10.39 14.45 -9.72
CA ALA A 220 -9.18 14.19 -10.50
C ALA A 220 -8.45 12.87 -10.21
N GLY A 221 -8.75 12.20 -9.08
CA GLY A 221 -8.06 10.96 -8.70
C GLY A 221 -8.84 10.10 -7.73
N CYS A 222 -8.24 8.98 -7.33
CA CYS A 222 -8.76 8.03 -6.35
C CYS A 222 -7.64 7.60 -5.41
N LEU A 223 -7.72 8.00 -4.13
CA LEU A 223 -6.74 7.62 -3.09
C LEU A 223 -5.26 7.79 -3.49
N PRO A 224 -4.82 8.99 -3.92
CA PRO A 224 -3.46 9.17 -4.43
C PRO A 224 -2.41 8.99 -3.33
N GLY A 225 -1.62 7.93 -3.42
CA GLY A 225 -0.41 7.75 -2.60
C GLY A 225 -0.65 7.46 -1.11
N VAL A 226 -1.85 7.07 -0.72
CA VAL A 226 -2.19 6.79 0.68
C VAL A 226 -2.00 5.30 0.99
N ARG A 227 -1.28 5.00 2.07
CA ARG A 227 -1.18 3.66 2.65
C ARG A 227 -2.20 3.49 3.78
N VAL A 228 -2.80 2.32 3.84
CA VAL A 228 -3.85 1.99 4.79
C VAL A 228 -3.43 0.78 5.62
N VAL A 229 -3.38 0.93 6.95
CA VAL A 229 -3.22 -0.18 7.89
C VAL A 229 -4.57 -0.47 8.55
N ALA A 230 -5.19 -1.59 8.23
CA ALA A 230 -6.46 -1.98 8.82
C ALA A 230 -6.27 -2.95 9.98
N LEU A 231 -6.91 -2.65 11.12
CA LEU A 231 -6.75 -3.41 12.36
C LEU A 231 -7.91 -4.39 12.56
N GLY A 232 -7.58 -5.68 12.54
CA GLY A 232 -8.47 -6.81 12.85
C GLY A 232 -8.22 -7.38 14.26
N GLY A 233 -9.18 -8.19 14.76
CA GLY A 233 -9.06 -8.85 16.07
C GLY A 233 -10.34 -8.88 16.92
N MET A 234 -10.43 -9.85 17.83
CA MET A 234 -11.57 -10.05 18.74
C MET A 234 -11.71 -8.95 19.81
N SER A 235 -12.79 -8.95 20.59
CA SER A 235 -13.01 -7.94 21.65
C SER A 235 -11.87 -7.96 22.68
N GLU A 236 -11.49 -6.78 23.17
CA GLU A 236 -10.36 -6.59 24.12
C GLU A 236 -8.98 -7.08 23.65
N SER A 237 -8.79 -7.31 22.33
CA SER A 237 -7.48 -7.67 21.78
C SER A 237 -6.47 -6.52 21.75
N GLY A 238 -6.87 -5.28 22.04
CA GLY A 238 -5.98 -4.11 22.04
C GLY A 238 -5.87 -3.35 20.71
N LYS A 239 -6.77 -3.60 19.74
CA LYS A 239 -6.82 -2.83 18.48
C LYS A 239 -6.89 -1.32 18.69
N SER A 240 -7.75 -0.85 19.61
CA SER A 240 -7.86 0.59 19.91
C SER A 240 -6.55 1.18 20.44
N THR A 241 -5.82 0.41 21.25
CA THR A 241 -4.51 0.80 21.77
C THR A 241 -3.49 0.87 20.63
N ALA A 242 -3.52 -0.11 19.71
CA ALA A 242 -2.66 -0.14 18.55
C ALA A 242 -2.91 1.05 17.61
N GLY A 243 -4.16 1.35 17.26
CA GLY A 243 -4.45 2.49 16.39
C GLY A 243 -4.17 3.83 17.05
N GLU A 244 -4.36 3.96 18.37
CA GLU A 244 -3.94 5.17 19.10
C GLU A 244 -2.41 5.33 19.13
N TYR A 245 -1.68 4.23 19.29
CA TYR A 245 -0.22 4.25 19.19
C TYR A 245 0.24 4.70 17.80
N LEU A 246 -0.29 4.11 16.72
CA LEU A 246 0.04 4.51 15.34
C LEU A 246 -0.29 5.99 15.08
N ARG A 247 -1.42 6.50 15.59
CA ARG A 247 -1.80 7.92 15.48
C ARG A 247 -0.80 8.84 16.17
N THR A 248 -0.39 8.52 17.39
CA THR A 248 0.48 9.38 18.20
C THR A 248 1.95 9.28 17.81
N ARG A 249 2.43 8.06 17.55
CA ARG A 249 3.84 7.77 17.26
C ARG A 249 4.22 7.96 15.80
N HIS A 250 3.33 7.59 14.88
CA HIS A 250 3.58 7.56 13.42
C HIS A 250 2.67 8.53 12.65
N ARG A 251 1.84 9.31 13.35
CA ARG A 251 0.97 10.36 12.77
C ARG A 251 -0.05 9.83 11.75
N HIS A 252 -0.39 8.55 11.82
CA HIS A 252 -1.47 7.99 11.01
C HIS A 252 -2.79 8.71 11.34
N ALA A 253 -3.60 9.01 10.32
CA ALA A 253 -4.99 9.36 10.59
C ALA A 253 -5.75 8.11 11.04
N ARG A 254 -6.52 8.22 12.13
CA ARG A 254 -7.24 7.07 12.71
C ARG A 254 -8.72 7.19 12.39
N LEU A 255 -9.24 6.27 11.59
CA LEU A 255 -10.60 6.32 11.06
C LEU A 255 -11.41 5.08 11.46
N LYS A 256 -12.70 5.29 11.75
CA LYS A 256 -13.62 4.20 12.04
C LYS A 256 -14.38 3.77 10.78
N ILE A 257 -14.32 2.49 10.44
CA ILE A 257 -15.04 1.89 9.30
C ILE A 257 -16.54 2.17 9.38
N GLY A 258 -17.15 2.07 10.57
CA GLY A 258 -18.58 2.38 10.73
C GLY A 258 -18.93 3.81 10.29
N TYR A 259 -18.12 4.79 10.72
CA TYR A 259 -18.29 6.17 10.29
C TYR A 259 -18.10 6.35 8.78
N LEU A 260 -17.08 5.72 8.18
CA LEU A 260 -16.84 5.80 6.74
C LEU A 260 -18.00 5.22 5.93
N ILE A 261 -18.53 4.08 6.35
CA ILE A 261 -19.67 3.42 5.72
C ILE A 261 -20.91 4.29 5.83
N GLU A 262 -21.26 4.75 7.04
CA GLU A 262 -22.45 5.55 7.29
C GLU A 262 -22.43 6.87 6.51
N GLU A 263 -21.30 7.59 6.53
CA GLU A 263 -21.15 8.86 5.83
C GLU A 263 -21.21 8.70 4.30
N ALA A 264 -20.54 7.66 3.76
CA ALA A 264 -20.60 7.37 2.33
C ALA A 264 -22.00 6.90 1.90
N ALA A 265 -22.67 6.08 2.73
CA ALA A 265 -24.03 5.61 2.49
C ALA A 265 -25.03 6.75 2.46
N HIS A 266 -24.96 7.66 3.44
CA HIS A 266 -25.81 8.85 3.50
C HIS A 266 -25.67 9.69 2.22
N ARG A 267 -24.43 9.93 1.77
CA ARG A 267 -24.14 10.68 0.54
C ARG A 267 -24.63 9.96 -0.72
N ALA A 268 -24.63 8.64 -0.72
CA ALA A 268 -25.12 7.82 -1.82
C ALA A 268 -26.63 7.54 -1.76
N GLY A 269 -27.35 8.05 -0.75
CA GLY A 269 -28.79 7.81 -0.56
C GLY A 269 -29.11 6.34 -0.23
N VAL A 270 -28.22 5.66 0.49
CA VAL A 270 -28.41 4.28 0.96
C VAL A 270 -28.90 4.30 2.40
N ASP A 271 -30.10 3.75 2.64
CA ASP A 271 -30.74 3.76 3.97
C ASP A 271 -30.06 2.81 4.97
N ASP A 272 -29.82 1.56 4.58
CA ASP A 272 -29.14 0.56 5.42
C ASP A 272 -27.89 0.00 4.69
N PRO A 273 -26.69 0.55 4.96
CA PRO A 273 -25.48 0.06 4.34
C PRO A 273 -25.05 -1.34 4.82
N TYR A 274 -25.54 -1.81 5.97
CA TYR A 274 -25.20 -3.13 6.49
C TYR A 274 -26.04 -4.24 5.87
N ALA A 275 -27.17 -3.92 5.24
CA ALA A 275 -27.95 -4.87 4.42
C ALA A 275 -27.37 -5.12 3.01
N LEU A 276 -26.39 -4.32 2.59
CA LEU A 276 -25.77 -4.46 1.26
C LEU A 276 -24.95 -5.76 1.12
N ALA A 277 -24.56 -6.11 -0.10
CA ALA A 277 -23.55 -7.15 -0.31
C ALA A 277 -22.17 -6.68 0.20
N PRO A 278 -21.27 -7.59 0.64
CA PRO A 278 -19.93 -7.23 1.14
C PRO A 278 -19.14 -6.34 0.19
N VAL A 279 -19.30 -6.58 -1.12
CA VAL A 279 -18.68 -5.79 -2.17
C VAL A 279 -19.09 -4.32 -2.14
N ALA A 280 -20.39 -4.04 -2.02
CA ALA A 280 -20.89 -2.67 -1.99
C ALA A 280 -20.52 -1.97 -0.68
N ARG A 281 -20.42 -2.71 0.43
CA ARG A 281 -19.85 -2.17 1.68
C ARG A 281 -18.39 -1.76 1.50
N ALA A 282 -17.57 -2.58 0.85
CA ALA A 282 -16.18 -2.23 0.56
C ALA A 282 -16.07 -1.00 -0.37
N GLU A 283 -16.96 -0.84 -1.35
CA GLU A 283 -17.03 0.37 -2.18
C GLU A 283 -17.33 1.63 -1.34
N LEU A 284 -18.24 1.55 -0.37
CA LEU A 284 -18.53 2.65 0.55
C LEU A 284 -17.31 3.00 1.43
N ILE A 285 -16.57 2.00 1.91
CA ILE A 285 -15.33 2.23 2.66
C ILE A 285 -14.30 2.96 1.78
N VAL A 286 -14.12 2.51 0.54
CA VAL A 286 -13.20 3.14 -0.43
C VAL A 286 -13.60 4.58 -0.73
N ASP A 287 -14.89 4.86 -0.95
CA ASP A 287 -15.36 6.25 -1.16
C ASP A 287 -15.13 7.13 0.09
N GLY A 288 -15.43 6.60 1.28
CA GLY A 288 -15.18 7.31 2.54
C GLY A 288 -13.69 7.64 2.74
N LEU A 289 -12.81 6.67 2.50
CA LEU A 289 -11.36 6.88 2.52
C LEU A 289 -10.92 7.93 1.51
N ASP A 290 -11.42 7.84 0.27
CA ASP A 290 -11.05 8.72 -0.83
C ASP A 290 -11.45 10.17 -0.55
N ARG A 291 -12.67 10.39 -0.04
CA ARG A 291 -13.12 11.72 0.42
C ARG A 291 -12.24 12.25 1.54
N TYR A 292 -11.92 11.40 2.51
CA TYR A 292 -11.10 11.81 3.64
C TYR A 292 -9.68 12.19 3.19
N ALA A 293 -9.04 11.36 2.36
CA ALA A 293 -7.72 11.62 1.79
C ALA A 293 -7.70 12.89 0.93
N ALA A 294 -8.72 13.10 0.08
CA ALA A 294 -8.83 14.31 -0.74
C ALA A 294 -8.96 15.59 0.11
N ALA A 295 -9.67 15.53 1.23
CA ALA A 295 -9.79 16.66 2.17
C ALA A 295 -8.52 16.89 3.00
N HIS A 296 -7.67 15.88 3.14
CA HIS A 296 -6.47 15.88 3.97
C HIS A 296 -5.25 15.44 3.15
N HIS A 297 -4.99 16.13 2.04
CA HIS A 297 -3.94 15.81 1.06
C HIS A 297 -2.50 15.71 1.60
N PHE A 298 -2.26 16.18 2.84
CA PHE A 298 -0.98 16.05 3.53
C PHE A 298 -0.81 14.69 4.24
N LEU A 299 -1.86 13.88 4.30
CA LEU A 299 -1.81 12.53 4.87
C LEU A 299 -1.38 11.52 3.82
N ASP A 300 -0.43 10.69 4.21
CA ASP A 300 0.09 9.56 3.44
C ASP A 300 -0.23 8.21 4.12
N HIS A 301 -0.64 8.21 5.39
CA HIS A 301 -0.96 7.01 6.16
C HIS A 301 -2.28 7.11 6.93
N ILE A 302 -3.10 6.06 6.81
CA ILE A 302 -4.38 5.91 7.50
C ILE A 302 -4.39 4.58 8.26
N THR A 303 -4.90 4.60 9.49
CA THR A 303 -5.28 3.41 10.24
C THR A 303 -6.80 3.25 10.24
N LEU A 304 -7.29 2.09 9.79
CA LEU A 304 -8.71 1.74 9.78
C LEU A 304 -9.09 0.84 10.96
N GLU A 305 -10.13 1.24 11.69
CA GLU A 305 -10.67 0.52 12.84
C GLU A 305 -12.18 0.26 12.71
N PHE A 306 -12.77 -0.90 12.99
CA PHE A 306 -12.18 -2.22 13.18
C PHE A 306 -12.73 -3.12 12.09
N LEU A 307 -11.85 -3.91 11.48
CA LEU A 307 -12.28 -4.99 10.61
C LEU A 307 -13.01 -6.02 11.47
N HIS A 308 -14.30 -6.22 11.18
CA HIS A 308 -15.17 -7.08 11.96
C HIS A 308 -16.02 -8.01 11.10
N GLU A 309 -15.82 -7.99 9.78
CA GLU A 309 -16.51 -8.82 8.81
C GLU A 309 -15.51 -9.37 7.79
N PHE A 310 -15.45 -10.68 7.63
CA PHE A 310 -14.46 -11.33 6.77
C PHE A 310 -14.64 -10.97 5.29
N ASP A 311 -15.84 -11.15 4.76
CA ASP A 311 -16.10 -10.98 3.31
C ASP A 311 -15.89 -9.53 2.85
N ALA A 312 -16.35 -8.55 3.63
CA ALA A 312 -16.11 -7.14 3.32
C ALA A 312 -14.62 -6.77 3.41
N THR A 313 -13.87 -7.39 4.32
CA THR A 313 -12.41 -7.22 4.42
C THR A 313 -11.69 -7.82 3.22
N ALA A 314 -12.12 -9.00 2.75
CA ALA A 314 -11.57 -9.63 1.55
C ALA A 314 -11.80 -8.78 0.29
N GLU A 315 -13.00 -8.22 0.13
CA GLU A 315 -13.30 -7.29 -0.96
C GLU A 315 -12.48 -6.00 -0.86
N LEU A 316 -12.32 -5.43 0.33
CA LEU A 316 -11.48 -4.25 0.55
C LEU A 316 -10.01 -4.52 0.18
N ARG A 317 -9.48 -5.70 0.52
CA ARG A 317 -8.13 -6.15 0.13
C ARG A 317 -8.00 -6.26 -1.39
N ARG A 318 -8.99 -6.83 -2.07
CA ARG A 318 -9.01 -6.88 -3.55
C ARG A 318 -9.03 -5.49 -4.17
N MET A 319 -9.75 -4.54 -3.57
CA MET A 319 -9.86 -3.19 -4.14
C MET A 319 -8.59 -2.36 -3.96
N LEU A 320 -8.02 -2.34 -2.74
CA LEU A 320 -6.86 -1.53 -2.39
C LEU A 320 -5.52 -2.16 -2.81
N GLY A 321 -5.47 -3.49 -2.95
CA GLY A 321 -4.24 -4.22 -3.25
C GLY A 321 -3.13 -3.86 -2.27
N ASP A 322 -1.94 -3.55 -2.78
CA ASP A 322 -0.77 -3.21 -1.97
C ASP A 322 -0.91 -1.93 -1.14
N GLN A 323 -1.93 -1.09 -1.41
CA GLN A 323 -2.20 0.07 -0.54
C GLN A 323 -2.74 -0.33 0.83
N LEU A 324 -3.27 -1.56 0.99
CA LEU A 324 -3.79 -2.06 2.25
C LEU A 324 -2.85 -3.09 2.89
N ALA A 325 -2.49 -2.86 4.14
CA ALA A 325 -1.92 -3.86 5.04
C ALA A 325 -2.93 -4.21 6.14
N ILE A 326 -3.21 -5.50 6.31
CA ILE A 326 -4.09 -6.02 7.35
C ILE A 326 -3.24 -6.53 8.52
N ALA A 327 -3.38 -5.88 9.67
CA ALA A 327 -2.76 -6.31 10.92
C ALA A 327 -3.82 -6.89 11.85
N TYR A 328 -3.72 -8.19 12.15
CA TYR A 328 -4.62 -8.86 13.09
C TYR A 328 -3.99 -8.89 14.48
N ILE A 329 -4.62 -8.20 15.44
CA ILE A 329 -4.13 -8.19 16.83
C ILE A 329 -4.68 -9.40 17.56
N GLU A 330 -3.78 -10.34 17.88
CA GLU A 330 -4.08 -11.59 18.56
C GLU A 330 -3.83 -11.45 20.07
N THR A 331 -4.74 -11.98 20.87
CA THR A 331 -4.63 -12.00 22.34
C THR A 331 -5.40 -13.19 22.88
N ALA A 332 -4.79 -13.92 23.81
CA ALA A 332 -5.39 -15.08 24.45
C ALA A 332 -6.73 -14.72 25.12
N ALA A 333 -7.70 -15.63 25.04
CA ALA A 333 -9.06 -15.40 25.52
C ALA A 333 -9.10 -15.03 27.01
N GLU A 334 -8.26 -15.67 27.82
CA GLU A 334 -8.17 -15.43 29.27
C GLU A 334 -7.65 -14.03 29.59
N LEU A 335 -6.78 -13.48 28.75
CA LEU A 335 -6.26 -12.13 28.91
C LEU A 335 -7.27 -11.09 28.43
N ARG A 336 -7.99 -11.37 27.33
CA ARG A 336 -9.09 -10.51 26.84
C ARG A 336 -10.23 -10.43 27.87
N ALA A 337 -10.63 -11.56 28.44
CA ALA A 337 -11.61 -11.65 29.52
C ALA A 337 -11.21 -10.80 30.74
N ARG A 338 -9.92 -10.82 31.13
CA ARG A 338 -9.38 -9.99 32.22
C ARG A 338 -9.35 -8.50 31.92
N ARG A 339 -9.20 -8.12 30.64
CA ARG A 339 -9.21 -6.72 30.19
C ARG A 339 -10.63 -6.15 30.07
N GLY A 340 -11.65 -6.99 30.03
CA GLY A 340 -13.05 -6.59 29.90
C GLY A 340 -13.51 -5.70 31.05
N THR A 341 -13.93 -4.47 30.73
CA THR A 341 -14.39 -3.49 31.74
C THR A 341 -15.72 -3.87 32.37
N ALA A 342 -16.55 -4.64 31.66
CA ALA A 342 -17.84 -5.16 32.14
C ALA A 342 -17.75 -6.64 32.60
N GLY A 343 -16.53 -7.17 32.73
CA GLY A 343 -16.27 -8.55 33.13
C GLY A 343 -16.10 -9.54 31.97
N PRO A 344 -15.69 -10.79 32.26
CA PRO A 344 -15.44 -11.84 31.26
C PRO A 344 -16.62 -12.15 30.35
N ASP A 345 -17.84 -12.22 30.90
CA ASP A 345 -19.03 -12.67 30.17
C ASP A 345 -19.45 -11.68 29.07
N ASP A 346 -19.24 -10.37 29.29
CA ASP A 346 -19.45 -9.34 28.26
C ASP A 346 -18.51 -9.51 27.07
N VAL A 347 -17.26 -9.93 27.32
CA VAL A 347 -16.29 -10.21 26.25
C VAL A 347 -16.78 -11.40 25.40
N VAL A 348 -17.29 -12.45 26.03
CA VAL A 348 -17.83 -13.64 25.34
C VAL A 348 -19.03 -13.26 24.47
N LEU A 349 -20.02 -12.55 25.02
CA LEU A 349 -21.22 -12.14 24.26
C LEU A 349 -20.88 -11.28 23.03
N ARG A 350 -19.96 -10.31 23.18
CA ARG A 350 -19.52 -9.48 22.05
C ARG A 350 -18.71 -10.29 21.03
N ASP A 351 -17.97 -11.29 21.49
CA ASP A 351 -17.21 -12.18 20.62
C ASP A 351 -18.10 -13.12 19.81
N GLU A 352 -19.23 -13.58 20.35
CA GLU A 352 -20.20 -14.39 19.58
C GLU A 352 -20.70 -13.63 18.35
N VAL A 353 -21.11 -12.36 18.52
CA VAL A 353 -21.54 -11.50 17.41
C VAL A 353 -20.42 -11.29 16.39
N LYS A 354 -19.18 -11.10 16.86
CA LYS A 354 -18.02 -10.91 15.97
C LYS A 354 -17.62 -12.20 15.26
N ALA A 355 -17.70 -13.34 15.92
CA ALA A 355 -17.42 -14.64 15.36
C ALA A 355 -18.43 -14.97 14.26
N ALA A 356 -19.71 -14.68 14.48
CA ALA A 356 -20.76 -14.85 13.46
C ALA A 356 -20.52 -14.02 12.19
N ARG A 357 -19.83 -12.88 12.30
CA ARG A 357 -19.42 -12.04 11.17
C ARG A 357 -18.07 -12.45 10.54
N GLY A 358 -17.42 -13.48 11.07
CA GLY A 358 -16.12 -13.94 10.59
C GLY A 358 -14.93 -13.10 11.06
N ALA A 359 -15.07 -12.28 12.12
CA ALA A 359 -13.97 -11.44 12.59
C ALA A 359 -12.70 -12.25 12.95
N ALA A 360 -12.86 -13.45 13.52
CA ALA A 360 -11.75 -14.35 13.81
C ALA A 360 -11.07 -14.90 12.55
N GLN A 361 -11.82 -15.06 11.45
CA GLN A 361 -11.29 -15.57 10.18
C GLN A 361 -10.39 -14.56 9.47
N ILE A 362 -10.45 -13.26 9.84
CA ILE A 362 -9.59 -12.22 9.23
C ILE A 362 -8.10 -12.54 9.41
N VAL A 363 -7.74 -13.31 10.45
CA VAL A 363 -6.36 -13.78 10.65
C VAL A 363 -5.81 -14.55 9.44
N THR A 364 -6.66 -15.23 8.65
CA THR A 364 -6.24 -16.02 7.48
C THR A 364 -5.86 -15.17 6.28
N ILE A 365 -6.31 -13.91 6.25
CA ILE A 365 -6.02 -12.93 5.20
C ILE A 365 -5.21 -11.74 5.75
N ALA A 366 -4.65 -11.86 6.95
CA ALA A 366 -3.81 -10.82 7.54
C ALA A 366 -2.39 -10.88 6.98
N ASP A 367 -1.82 -9.72 6.68
CA ASP A 367 -0.40 -9.60 6.27
C ASP A 367 0.52 -9.74 7.48
N THR A 368 0.03 -9.38 8.67
CA THR A 368 0.76 -9.52 9.93
C THR A 368 -0.17 -9.90 11.06
N VAL A 369 0.23 -10.91 11.84
CA VAL A 369 -0.39 -11.23 13.12
C VAL A 369 0.45 -10.64 14.23
N VAL A 370 -0.15 -9.77 15.05
CA VAL A 370 0.51 -9.05 16.13
C VAL A 370 0.14 -9.72 17.45
N ASP A 371 1.11 -10.35 18.10
CA ASP A 371 0.91 -10.97 19.40
C ASP A 371 0.88 -9.90 20.51
N ASN A 372 -0.26 -9.78 21.18
CA ASN A 372 -0.50 -8.86 22.29
C ASN A 372 -0.73 -9.58 23.63
N ASN A 373 -0.13 -10.75 23.80
CA ASN A 373 -0.05 -11.46 25.09
C ASN A 373 1.07 -10.94 26.00
N GLY A 374 2.05 -10.24 25.43
CA GLY A 374 3.23 -9.73 26.14
C GLY A 374 3.06 -8.34 26.77
N SER A 375 4.18 -7.65 26.89
CA SER A 375 4.23 -6.29 27.42
C SER A 375 3.78 -5.26 26.38
N ARG A 376 3.38 -4.08 26.85
CA ARG A 376 3.07 -2.94 25.97
C ARG A 376 4.24 -2.57 25.06
N LEU A 377 5.47 -2.61 25.56
CA LEU A 377 6.66 -2.35 24.76
C LEU A 377 6.84 -3.36 23.62
N ALA A 378 6.50 -4.63 23.85
CA ALA A 378 6.53 -5.65 22.80
C ALA A 378 5.49 -5.35 21.71
N LEU A 379 4.27 -4.99 22.08
CA LEU A 379 3.23 -4.55 21.14
C LEU A 379 3.70 -3.34 20.32
N GLU A 380 4.17 -2.28 20.98
CA GLU A 380 4.63 -1.05 20.35
C GLU A 380 5.74 -1.31 19.32
N ARG A 381 6.73 -2.14 19.66
CA ARG A 381 7.79 -2.57 18.73
C ARG A 381 7.25 -3.34 17.52
N GLN A 382 6.23 -4.18 17.70
CA GLN A 382 5.61 -4.88 16.56
C GLN A 382 4.88 -3.91 15.63
N LEU A 383 4.20 -2.90 16.18
CA LEU A 383 3.51 -1.84 15.42
C LEU A 383 4.49 -0.90 14.71
N ASP A 384 5.62 -0.60 15.34
CA ASP A 384 6.70 0.16 14.70
C ASP A 384 7.20 -0.54 13.45
N ARG A 385 7.44 -1.86 13.49
CA ARG A 385 7.87 -2.64 12.32
C ARG A 385 6.86 -2.57 11.17
N ILE A 386 5.56 -2.71 11.44
CA ILE A 386 4.52 -2.62 10.39
C ILE A 386 4.63 -1.31 9.61
N THR A 387 4.95 -0.21 10.31
CA THR A 387 5.06 1.11 9.69
C THR A 387 6.42 1.30 9.02
N LEU A 388 7.49 0.94 9.73
CA LEU A 388 8.86 1.20 9.31
C LEU A 388 9.35 0.23 8.22
N ASP A 389 8.89 -1.01 8.18
CA ASP A 389 9.26 -1.95 7.10
C ASP A 389 8.74 -1.46 5.73
N ALA A 390 7.65 -0.69 5.72
CA ALA A 390 7.13 -0.04 4.50
C ALA A 390 7.88 1.26 4.15
N ALA A 391 8.38 1.99 5.16
CA ALA A 391 9.01 3.30 4.99
C ALA A 391 10.54 3.23 4.80
N TRP A 392 11.19 2.25 5.43
CA TRP A 392 12.64 2.10 5.45
C TRP A 392 13.05 1.00 4.47
N PRO A 393 13.72 1.34 3.34
CA PRO A 393 14.28 0.32 2.47
C PRO A 393 15.29 -0.53 3.24
N THR A 394 15.48 -1.76 2.78
CA THR A 394 16.54 -2.63 3.31
C THR A 394 17.72 -2.65 2.35
N VAL A 395 18.94 -2.65 2.89
CA VAL A 395 20.18 -2.70 2.11
C VAL A 395 21.08 -3.82 2.59
N ALA A 396 21.82 -4.42 1.66
CA ALA A 396 22.96 -5.27 2.00
C ALA A 396 24.20 -4.36 2.15
N PRO A 397 24.79 -4.24 3.35
CA PRO A 397 25.88 -3.30 3.57
C PRO A 397 27.18 -3.81 2.93
N ALA A 398 27.86 -2.95 2.17
CA ALA A 398 29.20 -3.23 1.66
C ALA A 398 30.23 -3.14 2.79
N THR A 399 31.21 -4.03 2.83
CA THR A 399 32.21 -4.06 3.91
C THR A 399 33.51 -3.35 3.53
N THR A 400 34.27 -2.95 4.55
CA THR A 400 35.63 -2.43 4.42
C THR A 400 36.61 -3.19 5.32
N ARG A 401 37.91 -2.96 5.15
CA ARG A 401 38.95 -3.57 5.97
C ARG A 401 39.33 -2.66 7.14
N VAL A 402 39.82 -3.24 8.23
CA VAL A 402 40.24 -2.50 9.43
C VAL A 402 41.26 -1.41 9.10
N ASN A 403 42.29 -1.74 8.33
CA ASN A 403 43.36 -0.82 7.95
C ASN A 403 42.91 0.33 7.02
N ALA A 404 41.70 0.23 6.43
CA ALA A 404 41.15 1.32 5.63
C ALA A 404 40.62 2.47 6.49
N LEU A 405 40.47 2.27 7.81
CA LEU A 405 40.00 3.31 8.73
C LEU A 405 41.09 4.32 9.12
N GLY A 406 42.37 4.02 8.89
CA GLY A 406 43.49 4.89 9.26
C GLY A 406 43.61 5.10 10.78
N LEU A 407 43.35 4.04 11.56
CA LEU A 407 43.42 4.12 13.02
C LEU A 407 44.86 3.87 13.50
N PRO A 408 45.22 4.32 14.72
CA PRO A 408 46.47 3.92 15.33
C PRO A 408 46.62 2.38 15.41
N VAL A 409 47.83 1.88 15.17
CA VAL A 409 48.16 0.45 15.11
C VAL A 409 47.57 -0.38 16.27
N PRO A 410 47.61 0.06 17.55
CA PRO A 410 47.00 -0.70 18.64
C PRO A 410 45.48 -0.89 18.49
N LEU A 411 44.78 0.11 17.95
CA LEU A 411 43.32 0.02 17.72
C LEU A 411 42.99 -0.87 16.51
N GLU A 412 43.84 -0.86 15.48
CA GLU A 412 43.71 -1.79 14.35
C GLU A 412 43.93 -3.25 14.78
N ALA A 413 44.92 -3.49 15.65
CA ALA A 413 45.16 -4.81 16.24
C ALA A 413 43.94 -5.28 17.05
N PHE A 414 43.44 -4.43 17.95
CA PHE A 414 42.24 -4.68 18.74
C PHE A 414 41.02 -5.05 17.86
N LEU A 415 40.72 -4.25 16.82
CA LEU A 415 39.58 -4.50 15.94
C LEU A 415 39.75 -5.79 15.12
N THR A 416 40.97 -6.07 14.67
CA THR A 416 41.27 -7.30 13.92
C THR A 416 41.09 -8.54 14.80
N ALA A 417 41.60 -8.50 16.04
CA ALA A 417 41.45 -9.59 17.00
C ALA A 417 39.98 -9.79 17.40
N LEU A 418 39.24 -8.70 17.65
CA LEU A 418 37.82 -8.75 17.98
C LEU A 418 37.00 -9.36 16.83
N LEU A 419 37.24 -8.94 15.59
CA LEU A 419 36.57 -9.50 14.41
C LEU A 419 36.83 -11.01 14.31
N HIS A 420 38.10 -11.42 14.35
CA HIS A 420 38.47 -12.83 14.26
C HIS A 420 37.73 -13.68 15.30
N ARG A 421 37.75 -13.27 16.57
CA ARG A 421 37.11 -14.02 17.67
C ARG A 421 35.58 -14.05 17.59
N THR A 422 34.96 -13.04 16.99
CA THR A 422 33.49 -12.95 16.89
C THR A 422 32.94 -13.56 15.60
N THR A 423 33.76 -13.78 14.57
CA THR A 423 33.30 -14.23 13.25
C THR A 423 33.90 -15.55 12.77
N SER A 424 34.97 -16.08 13.39
CA SER A 424 35.66 -17.28 12.89
C SER A 424 35.07 -18.62 13.36
N GLY A 425 34.06 -18.61 14.22
CA GLY A 425 33.30 -19.81 14.59
C GLY A 425 32.36 -20.29 13.47
N PRO A 426 31.86 -21.54 13.54
CA PRO A 426 30.86 -22.06 12.60
C PRO A 426 29.56 -21.24 12.64
N GLU A 427 29.24 -20.66 13.81
CA GLU A 427 28.19 -19.69 13.97
C GLU A 427 28.79 -18.36 14.49
N PRO A 428 28.88 -17.32 13.65
CA PRO A 428 29.32 -16.00 14.07
C PRO A 428 28.44 -15.44 15.20
N LEU A 429 29.08 -14.83 16.22
CA LEU A 429 28.40 -14.25 17.39
C LEU A 429 27.71 -12.92 17.08
N ILE A 430 28.15 -12.25 16.02
CA ILE A 430 27.61 -10.99 15.51
C ILE A 430 27.03 -11.20 14.12
N ASP A 431 26.17 -10.27 13.71
CA ASP A 431 25.67 -10.14 12.35
C ASP A 431 26.30 -8.94 11.63
N LEU A 432 26.72 -7.91 12.36
CA LEU A 432 27.42 -6.75 11.82
C LEU A 432 28.36 -6.14 12.86
N LEU A 433 29.52 -5.63 12.42
CA LEU A 433 30.38 -4.76 13.21
C LEU A 433 30.82 -3.56 12.37
N ALA A 434 30.56 -2.36 12.86
CA ALA A 434 31.01 -1.10 12.28
C ALA A 434 31.70 -0.24 13.33
N VAL A 435 32.80 0.40 12.96
CA VAL A 435 33.34 1.53 13.74
C VAL A 435 32.47 2.74 13.43
N THR A 436 32.18 3.58 14.42
CA THR A 436 31.38 4.80 14.26
C THR A 436 32.13 6.02 14.82
N GLY A 437 31.54 7.21 14.71
CA GLY A 437 32.14 8.43 15.26
C GLY A 437 33.41 8.87 14.54
N SER A 438 34.38 9.41 15.27
CA SER A 438 35.63 9.97 14.69
C SER A 438 36.51 8.89 14.06
N GLY A 439 36.54 7.69 14.63
CA GLY A 439 37.31 6.56 14.10
C GLY A 439 36.85 6.10 12.71
N ALA A 440 35.55 6.17 12.44
CA ALA A 440 34.99 5.79 11.15
C ALA A 440 35.26 6.80 10.03
N ARG A 441 35.59 8.04 10.40
CA ARG A 441 35.74 9.18 9.47
C ARG A 441 37.19 9.57 9.24
N GLY A 442 38.15 8.76 9.70
CA GLY A 442 39.58 9.07 9.63
C GLY A 442 39.99 10.30 10.47
N LYS A 443 39.20 10.64 11.50
CA LYS A 443 39.37 11.85 12.33
C LYS A 443 39.70 11.51 13.78
N TYR A 444 40.22 10.30 14.02
CA TYR A 444 40.58 9.86 15.36
C TYR A 444 41.72 10.71 15.93
N GLN A 445 41.54 11.21 17.15
CA GLN A 445 42.57 11.97 17.87
C GLN A 445 42.92 11.26 19.18
N HIS A 446 44.19 10.88 19.33
CA HIS A 446 44.67 10.20 20.52
C HIS A 446 44.51 11.08 21.78
N GLY A 447 44.08 10.49 22.90
CA GLY A 447 43.76 11.20 24.14
C GLY A 447 42.41 11.94 24.16
N TRP A 448 41.77 12.15 23.01
CA TRP A 448 40.50 12.89 22.88
C TRP A 448 39.33 12.03 22.39
N SER A 449 39.59 11.10 21.46
CA SER A 449 38.57 10.25 20.84
C SER A 449 38.37 8.94 21.60
N ASP A 450 37.11 8.61 21.86
CA ASP A 450 36.69 7.25 22.21
C ASP A 450 36.71 6.37 20.94
N LEU A 451 36.90 5.05 21.08
CA LEU A 451 36.64 4.09 20.00
C LEU A 451 35.16 3.67 20.08
N ASP A 452 34.31 4.22 19.23
CA ASP A 452 32.90 3.84 19.20
C ASP A 452 32.65 2.69 18.20
N VAL A 453 32.08 1.59 18.66
CA VAL A 453 31.77 0.40 17.84
C VAL A 453 30.28 0.11 17.93
N PHE A 454 29.66 -0.06 16.76
CA PHE A 454 28.29 -0.50 16.60
C PHE A 454 28.26 -1.96 16.17
N VAL A 455 27.50 -2.78 16.89
CA VAL A 455 27.35 -4.21 16.65
C VAL A 455 25.88 -4.56 16.50
N ILE A 456 25.57 -5.39 15.50
CA ILE A 456 24.29 -6.10 15.45
C ILE A 456 24.53 -7.52 15.93
N ALA A 457 23.80 -7.96 16.96
CA ALA A 457 23.85 -9.32 17.49
C ALA A 457 22.51 -9.69 18.13
N GLU A 458 22.10 -10.94 17.97
CA GLU A 458 20.85 -11.43 18.57
C GLU A 458 20.97 -11.55 20.11
N PRO A 459 19.84 -11.40 20.85
CA PRO A 459 19.88 -11.31 22.31
C PRO A 459 20.49 -12.54 23.00
N ASP A 460 20.28 -13.73 22.44
CA ASP A 460 20.84 -14.99 22.93
C ASP A 460 22.36 -15.06 22.78
N ARG A 461 22.93 -14.46 21.72
CA ARG A 461 24.38 -14.39 21.46
C ARG A 461 25.09 -13.27 22.21
N THR A 462 24.35 -12.24 22.65
CA THR A 462 24.93 -11.06 23.30
C THR A 462 25.73 -11.42 24.56
N THR A 463 25.29 -12.42 25.33
CA THR A 463 26.04 -12.89 26.52
C THR A 463 27.39 -13.50 26.14
N ALA A 464 27.46 -14.22 25.02
CA ALA A 464 28.67 -14.85 24.54
C ALA A 464 29.71 -13.83 24.03
N LEU A 465 29.28 -12.63 23.58
CA LEU A 465 30.19 -11.55 23.15
C LEU A 465 31.13 -11.05 24.26
N ARG A 466 30.75 -11.25 25.53
CA ARG A 466 31.56 -10.81 26.67
C ARG A 466 32.93 -11.46 26.69
N GLN A 467 33.03 -12.74 26.33
CA GLN A 467 34.29 -13.47 26.38
C GLN A 467 35.31 -12.91 25.37
N PRO A 468 35.01 -12.83 24.04
CA PRO A 468 35.91 -12.19 23.07
C PRO A 468 36.33 -10.78 23.49
N LEU A 469 35.40 -9.95 23.97
CA LEU A 469 35.70 -8.59 24.42
C LEU A 469 36.69 -8.54 25.59
N THR A 470 36.54 -9.44 26.56
CA THR A 470 37.45 -9.52 27.72
C THR A 470 38.85 -9.96 27.27
N GLU A 471 38.93 -10.89 26.34
CA GLU A 471 40.19 -11.44 25.84
C GLU A 471 41.02 -10.43 25.04
N VAL A 472 40.37 -9.47 24.35
CA VAL A 472 41.07 -8.43 23.57
C VAL A 472 41.19 -7.09 24.31
N GLN A 473 40.61 -6.96 25.52
CA GLN A 473 40.51 -5.67 26.21
C GLN A 473 41.88 -5.02 26.49
N SER A 474 42.91 -5.82 26.77
CA SER A 474 44.27 -5.32 27.03
C SER A 474 44.89 -4.61 25.82
N GLU A 475 44.45 -4.93 24.59
CA GLU A 475 44.95 -4.32 23.36
C GLU A 475 44.45 -2.88 23.16
N LEU A 476 43.40 -2.48 23.89
CA LEU A 476 42.80 -1.15 23.80
C LEU A 476 43.60 -0.04 24.52
N GLY A 477 44.47 -0.44 25.47
CA GLY A 477 45.25 0.49 26.29
C GLY A 477 44.37 1.43 27.13
N GLU A 478 44.68 2.72 27.13
CA GLU A 478 43.91 3.76 27.85
C GLU A 478 42.69 4.29 27.07
N VAL A 479 42.48 3.81 25.84
CA VAL A 479 41.37 4.29 24.99
C VAL A 479 40.05 3.71 25.52
N LYS A 480 39.02 4.55 25.61
CA LYS A 480 37.68 4.12 26.02
C LYS A 480 36.93 3.49 24.85
N LEU A 481 36.36 2.30 25.05
CA LEU A 481 35.45 1.65 24.10
C LEU A 481 34.00 2.07 24.35
N GLY A 482 33.39 2.71 23.36
CA GLY A 482 31.95 2.93 23.29
C GLY A 482 31.28 1.82 22.49
N LEU A 483 30.89 0.72 23.14
CA LEU A 483 30.22 -0.39 22.46
C LEU A 483 28.69 -0.20 22.51
N THR A 484 28.06 -0.21 21.34
CA THR A 484 26.60 -0.27 21.21
C THR A 484 26.19 -1.56 20.51
N VAL A 485 25.31 -2.34 21.14
CA VAL A 485 24.81 -3.61 20.61
C VAL A 485 23.30 -3.51 20.42
N LEU A 486 22.80 -3.87 19.23
CA LEU A 486 21.38 -3.96 18.91
C LEU A 486 21.06 -5.30 18.26
N SER A 487 19.84 -5.79 18.43
CA SER A 487 19.31 -6.89 17.61
C SER A 487 18.83 -6.41 16.24
N GLN A 488 18.70 -7.32 15.27
CA GLN A 488 18.08 -6.96 13.99
C GLN A 488 16.63 -6.49 14.17
N ALA A 489 15.91 -7.11 15.11
CA ALA A 489 14.54 -6.76 15.44
C ALA A 489 14.43 -5.31 15.97
N GLU A 490 15.38 -4.85 16.78
CA GLU A 490 15.41 -3.47 17.29
C GLU A 490 15.76 -2.47 16.19
N CYS A 491 16.67 -2.81 15.28
CA CYS A 491 16.96 -2.00 14.11
C CYS A 491 15.70 -1.82 13.25
N ARG A 492 14.97 -2.91 12.94
CA ARG A 492 13.74 -2.86 12.12
C ARG A 492 12.60 -2.11 12.81
N ALA A 493 12.48 -2.25 14.13
CA ALA A 493 11.48 -1.50 14.91
C ALA A 493 11.87 -0.02 15.10
N GLY A 494 13.02 0.43 14.59
CA GLY A 494 13.50 1.79 14.84
C GLY A 494 13.68 2.11 16.32
N ALA A 495 13.91 1.08 17.16
CA ALA A 495 14.10 1.19 18.60
C ALA A 495 15.51 1.70 18.92
N VAL A 496 15.87 2.84 18.33
CA VAL A 496 17.22 3.38 18.25
C VAL A 496 17.24 4.84 18.67
N THR A 497 18.37 5.28 19.23
CA THR A 497 18.59 6.71 19.50
C THR A 497 18.83 7.46 18.19
N SER A 498 18.66 8.79 18.18
CA SER A 498 18.97 9.62 16.99
C SER A 498 20.40 9.41 16.48
N ARG A 499 21.35 9.14 17.37
CA ARG A 499 22.74 8.80 17.01
C ARG A 499 22.81 7.50 16.19
N LEU A 500 22.06 6.48 16.59
CA LEU A 500 22.07 5.17 15.94
C LEU A 500 21.22 5.18 14.67
N LEU A 501 20.15 5.96 14.63
CA LEU A 501 19.41 6.24 13.40
C LEU A 501 20.35 6.83 12.33
N HIS A 502 21.16 7.82 12.70
CA HIS A 502 22.18 8.38 11.81
C HIS A 502 23.18 7.32 11.31
N VAL A 503 23.62 6.42 12.20
CA VAL A 503 24.51 5.31 11.81
C VAL A 503 23.83 4.40 10.78
N LEU A 504 22.57 4.02 10.99
CA LEU A 504 21.80 3.23 10.02
C LEU A 504 21.63 3.95 8.68
N THR A 505 21.35 5.26 8.68
CA THR A 505 21.27 6.08 7.46
C THR A 505 22.60 6.11 6.71
N LEU A 506 23.73 6.27 7.42
CA LEU A 506 25.06 6.27 6.78
C LEU A 506 25.45 4.90 6.22
N LEU A 507 25.11 3.81 6.92
CA LEU A 507 25.29 2.45 6.41
C LEU A 507 24.42 2.23 5.16
N GLY A 508 23.18 2.71 5.21
CA GLY A 508 22.22 2.74 4.10
C GLY A 508 22.74 3.41 2.84
N ALA A 509 23.33 4.60 3.01
CA ALA A 509 23.88 5.40 1.92
C ALA A 509 25.29 4.96 1.47
N GLY A 510 25.87 3.92 2.09
CA GLY A 510 27.25 3.48 1.81
C GLY A 510 28.33 4.47 2.25
N SER A 511 27.96 5.52 3.01
CA SER A 511 28.90 6.51 3.55
C SER A 511 29.62 6.03 4.81
N LEU A 512 29.07 5.00 5.46
CA LEU A 512 29.72 4.23 6.50
C LEU A 512 29.77 2.77 6.06
N LEU A 513 30.96 2.17 6.08
CA LEU A 513 31.15 0.77 5.70
C LEU A 513 31.45 -0.06 6.96
N PRO A 514 30.67 -1.10 7.29
CA PRO A 514 31.02 -2.01 8.37
C PRO A 514 32.33 -2.74 8.06
N LEU A 515 33.04 -3.12 9.11
CA LEU A 515 34.22 -3.98 9.00
C LEU A 515 33.84 -5.42 8.66
N TRP A 516 32.65 -5.84 9.09
CA TRP A 516 32.11 -7.15 8.78
C TRP A 516 30.59 -7.13 8.79
N ALA A 517 29.98 -7.90 7.89
CA ALA A 517 28.56 -8.18 7.84
C ALA A 517 28.35 -9.65 7.48
N ARG A 518 27.40 -10.31 8.12
CA ARG A 518 27.04 -11.69 7.81
C ARG A 518 26.58 -11.77 6.35
N PRO A 519 27.02 -12.78 5.57
CA PRO A 519 26.51 -12.99 4.22
C PRO A 519 24.98 -13.07 4.20
N GLY A 520 24.35 -12.31 3.31
CA GLY A 520 22.89 -12.22 3.20
C GLY A 520 22.21 -11.33 4.23
N LEU A 521 22.95 -10.69 5.15
CA LEU A 521 22.37 -9.70 6.06
C LEU A 521 21.81 -8.51 5.26
N THR A 522 20.59 -8.13 5.61
CA THR A 522 20.01 -6.85 5.24
C THR A 522 19.72 -6.03 6.48
N ILE A 523 19.96 -4.73 6.40
CA ILE A 523 19.67 -3.77 7.47
C ILE A 523 18.68 -2.73 6.97
N PRO A 524 17.81 -2.20 7.84
CA PRO A 524 17.00 -1.04 7.49
C PRO A 524 17.91 0.17 7.24
N ALA A 525 17.57 0.94 6.22
CA ALA A 525 18.24 2.17 5.82
C ALA A 525 17.24 3.34 5.92
N PRO A 526 17.13 3.98 7.11
CA PRO A 526 16.24 5.11 7.29
C PRO A 526 16.58 6.24 6.30
N PRO A 527 15.59 6.84 5.63
CA PRO A 527 15.80 8.00 4.77
C PRO A 527 16.45 9.16 5.54
N LEU A 528 17.16 10.03 4.81
CA LEU A 528 17.79 11.22 5.41
C LEU A 528 16.79 12.13 6.13
N ALA A 529 15.54 12.19 5.65
CA ALA A 529 14.48 12.99 6.28
C ALA A 529 14.20 12.53 7.72
N ASP A 530 14.19 11.23 7.98
CA ASP A 530 13.94 10.67 9.31
C ASP A 530 15.13 10.93 10.26
N ASP A 531 16.36 10.82 9.74
CA ASP A 531 17.58 11.17 10.47
C ASP A 531 17.57 12.66 10.88
N ILE A 532 17.18 13.55 9.97
CA ILE A 532 17.02 14.98 10.24
C ILE A 532 15.95 15.22 11.31
N ALA A 533 14.77 14.61 11.17
CA ALA A 533 13.67 14.77 12.13
C ALA A 533 14.08 14.33 13.55
N ALA A 534 14.68 13.14 13.69
CA ALA A 534 15.17 12.64 14.97
C ALA A 534 16.32 13.50 15.53
N SER A 535 17.16 14.05 14.66
CA SER A 535 18.24 14.96 15.07
C SER A 535 17.70 16.30 15.58
N LEU A 536 16.63 16.83 14.99
CA LEU A 536 15.95 18.04 15.45
C LEU A 536 15.39 17.86 16.86
N GLU A 537 14.73 16.73 17.12
CA GLU A 537 14.21 16.40 18.46
C GLU A 537 15.35 16.28 19.49
N ALA A 538 16.44 15.58 19.14
CA ALA A 538 17.62 15.46 20.01
C ALA A 538 18.35 16.80 20.22
N GLY A 539 18.27 17.71 19.26
CA GLY A 539 18.82 19.06 19.33
C GLY A 539 18.18 19.90 20.44
N VAL A 540 16.89 19.71 20.71
CA VAL A 540 16.19 20.37 21.83
C VAL A 540 16.81 19.96 23.17
N THR A 541 16.99 18.65 23.38
CA THR A 541 17.65 18.12 24.58
C THR A 541 19.08 18.64 24.71
N SER A 542 19.81 18.73 23.59
CA SER A 542 21.17 19.26 23.56
C SER A 542 21.21 20.75 23.94
N ALA A 543 20.26 21.55 23.46
CA ALA A 543 20.14 22.96 23.85
C ALA A 543 19.83 23.14 25.35
N ILE A 544 18.99 22.25 25.92
CA ILE A 544 18.73 22.23 27.37
C ILE A 544 20.02 21.92 28.14
N GLU A 545 20.80 20.93 27.70
CA GLU A 545 22.07 20.57 28.34
C GLU A 545 23.10 21.69 28.26
N ILE A 546 23.23 22.36 27.10
CA ILE A 546 24.13 23.50 26.93
C ILE A 546 23.77 24.60 27.93
N ARG A 547 22.49 24.97 28.03
CA ARG A 547 22.02 25.97 29.02
C ARG A 547 22.36 25.53 30.44
N ARG A 548 22.14 24.25 30.77
CA ARG A 548 22.47 23.69 32.09
C ARG A 548 23.95 23.85 32.43
N GLN A 549 24.85 23.57 31.49
CA GLN A 549 26.29 23.68 31.71
C GLN A 549 26.77 25.12 31.82
N ILE A 550 26.20 26.04 31.02
CA ILE A 550 26.49 27.49 31.13
C ILE A 550 26.14 28.01 32.52
N LEU A 551 25.06 27.54 33.13
CA LEU A 551 24.61 27.96 34.45
C LEU A 551 25.47 27.43 35.63
N LYS A 552 26.41 26.50 35.40
CA LYS A 552 27.27 25.93 36.46
C LYS A 552 28.46 26.81 36.85
N GLY A 553 28.64 27.99 36.24
CA GLY A 553 29.73 28.93 36.53
C GLY A 553 31.08 28.56 35.89
N VAL A 554 31.51 27.30 36.00
CA VAL A 554 32.63 26.74 35.22
C VAL A 554 32.11 25.55 34.40
N PRO A 555 31.79 25.74 33.11
CA PRO A 555 31.27 24.67 32.28
C PRO A 555 32.32 23.57 32.08
N ASP A 556 31.90 22.31 32.19
CA ASP A 556 32.72 21.19 31.75
C ASP A 556 32.76 21.18 30.21
N LEU A 557 33.89 21.60 29.64
CA LEU A 557 34.10 21.67 28.19
C LEU A 557 33.96 20.29 27.52
N ARG A 558 34.34 19.22 28.21
CA ARG A 558 34.18 17.85 27.69
C ARG A 558 32.71 17.44 27.68
N ALA A 559 31.95 17.88 28.68
CA ALA A 559 30.49 17.67 28.72
C ALA A 559 29.73 18.53 27.70
N LEU A 560 30.26 19.71 27.32
CA LEU A 560 29.67 20.61 26.32
C LEU A 560 29.93 20.19 24.87
N PHE A 561 31.04 19.48 24.61
CA PHE A 561 31.46 19.13 23.25
C PHE A 561 30.40 18.35 22.45
N LYS A 562 29.86 17.26 23.03
CA LYS A 562 28.84 16.44 22.35
C LYS A 562 27.51 17.19 22.14
N PRO A 563 26.92 17.87 23.14
CA PRO A 563 25.73 18.71 22.94
C PRO A 563 25.92 19.83 21.92
N ALA A 564 27.09 20.49 21.87
CA ALA A 564 27.37 21.54 20.90
C ALA A 564 27.37 21.01 19.45
N LEU A 565 27.93 19.81 19.22
CA LEU A 565 27.88 19.15 17.92
C LEU A 565 26.45 18.83 17.47
N TYR A 566 25.59 18.38 18.39
CA TYR A 566 24.17 18.15 18.08
C TYR A 566 23.41 19.45 17.82
N ALA A 567 23.73 20.52 18.55
CA ALA A 567 23.11 21.83 18.39
C ALA A 567 23.51 22.54 17.08
N ASP A 568 24.71 22.30 16.54
CA ASP A 568 25.07 22.85 15.23
C ASP A 568 24.46 22.07 14.05
N ARG A 569 24.27 20.75 14.22
CA ARG A 569 23.60 19.89 13.23
C ARG A 569 22.18 20.36 12.87
N ILE A 570 21.54 21.11 13.75
CA ILE A 570 20.18 21.66 13.58
C ILE A 570 20.18 23.11 13.07
N ARG A 571 21.34 23.74 12.85
CA ARG A 571 21.44 25.13 12.39
C ARG A 571 21.12 25.23 10.88
N PRO A 572 20.29 26.20 10.43
CA PRO A 572 20.08 26.44 9.01
C PRO A 572 21.42 26.73 8.30
N GLY A 573 21.77 25.92 7.31
CA GLY A 573 23.06 26.01 6.59
C GLY A 573 24.24 25.27 7.22
N GLY A 574 24.04 24.54 8.32
CA GLY A 574 25.05 23.67 8.91
C GLY A 574 25.47 22.58 7.92
N ARG A 575 26.71 22.61 7.45
CA ARG A 575 27.28 21.53 6.63
C ARG A 575 27.95 20.52 7.56
N VAL A 576 27.44 19.29 7.56
CA VAL A 576 28.00 18.14 8.30
C VAL A 576 29.48 17.90 7.94
N ASP A 577 29.92 18.34 6.77
CA ASP A 577 31.27 18.08 6.25
C ASP A 577 32.35 19.12 6.65
N LEU A 578 31.97 20.31 7.11
CA LEU A 578 32.92 21.45 7.24
C LEU A 578 33.67 21.53 8.58
N TRP A 579 33.29 20.76 9.60
CA TRP A 579 33.80 20.94 10.97
C TRP A 579 35.23 20.46 11.25
N TYR A 580 35.88 19.81 10.28
CA TYR A 580 37.23 19.28 10.46
C TYR A 580 38.15 19.59 9.28
N LEU A 581 37.78 20.57 8.45
CA LEU A 581 38.57 21.05 7.30
C LEU A 581 39.31 22.37 7.59
N LYS A 582 39.27 22.87 8.83
CA LYS A 582 40.08 24.01 9.26
C LYS A 582 40.95 23.61 10.44
N ASP A 583 42.25 23.59 10.20
CA ASP A 583 43.29 23.35 11.21
C ASP A 583 43.37 24.47 12.28
N ASP A 584 42.61 25.56 12.12
CA ASP A 584 42.56 26.68 13.06
C ASP A 584 41.13 26.98 13.52
N LEU A 585 40.66 26.26 14.55
CA LEU A 585 39.55 26.72 15.39
C LEU A 585 40.09 27.01 16.79
N THR A 586 40.49 28.25 17.01
CA THR A 586 40.67 28.77 18.37
C THR A 586 39.29 29.06 18.98
N VAL A 587 39.15 28.84 20.29
CA VAL A 587 37.91 28.93 21.09
C VAL A 587 37.31 30.37 21.14
N THR A 588 37.73 31.30 20.28
CA THR A 588 37.33 32.71 20.35
C THR A 588 36.19 33.13 19.41
N ASP A 589 35.72 32.25 18.52
CA ASP A 589 34.67 32.62 17.54
C ASP A 589 33.22 32.32 17.98
N THR A 590 32.97 31.92 19.23
CA THR A 590 31.61 31.68 19.75
C THR A 590 30.95 32.89 20.42
N HIS A 591 31.55 34.07 20.34
CA HIS A 591 30.91 35.33 20.74
C HIS A 591 30.78 36.31 19.58
N ARG A 592 29.86 36.03 18.64
CA ARG A 592 29.12 37.03 17.86
C ARG A 592 27.78 36.51 17.39
#